data_AF-A0A2D8A5W7-F1
#
_entry.id   AF-A0A2D8A5W7-F1
#
_cell.length_a   1.000
_cell.length_b   1.000
_cell.length_c   1.000
_cell.angle_alpha   90.00
_cell.angle_beta   90.00
_cell.angle_gamma   90.00
#
_symmetry.space_group_name_H-M   'P 1'
#
loop_
_entity.id
_entity.type
_entity.pdbx_description
1 polymer ?
#
loop_
_entity_poly.entity_id
_entity_poly.type
_entity_poly.pdbx_seq_one_letter_code
_entity_poly.pdbx_strand_id
1 'polypeptide(L)'
;MMIYIILLWKSMIDGVRRLTAMLLISCMLLAGCSGEADGPAEIVGCMDENAENYDENATLEGPCTYSDSDGDGIFDIDEVPGCTDNAANNFVPEATDDDGSCDYWVPKYTETWTKHDPEDEDCMCSDGSEYSFYSRDGDSDVAVLFFNGGGACWNDFTCTVENSSSTGAYWQNPTGWGGILDLDNRNNPLIDASMVFVPYCTGDVHMGNATLSYGDNVMHHRGYPNAMSAFDYFISSHPNASTYYVLGSSGGAIAAGFYAGSLSEAIPEANIFVFHDSTGGVTSTGTTDLYPAWGLNNTSFTWLDGLTYNGSSLDWNNMTSAHLDIFLNMYDPDITYGRFDSAQDETMKYFNGLLNNPPEDYNWRLRNSELHIESEGVEMSGWIESGDNHGILFSSWFYQLEDESVSFSDWFTSWLNGEMPEDVWCTDC
;
A
#
# COMPACT_ATOMS: atom_id res chain seq x y z
N MET A 1 -12.33 -28.03 -68.28
CA MET A 1 -12.43 -28.90 -67.10
C MET A 1 -13.30 -28.17 -66.10
N MET A 2 -14.62 -28.28 -66.32
CA MET A 2 -15.64 -27.37 -65.81
C MET A 2 -16.84 -28.24 -65.47
N ILE A 3 -16.89 -28.68 -64.21
CA ILE A 3 -17.86 -29.60 -63.60
C ILE A 3 -17.82 -29.21 -62.11
N TYR A 4 -18.88 -28.87 -61.38
CA TYR A 4 -20.27 -29.29 -61.41
C TYR A 4 -21.15 -28.09 -61.02
N ILE A 5 -21.88 -27.57 -62.00
CA ILE A 5 -22.95 -26.59 -61.89
C ILE A 5 -24.26 -27.38 -62.11
N ILE A 6 -25.28 -27.12 -61.29
CA ILE A 6 -26.69 -27.53 -61.46
C ILE A 6 -27.00 -29.01 -61.19
N LEU A 7 -27.13 -29.34 -59.90
CA LEU A 7 -27.98 -30.40 -59.34
C LEU A 7 -28.41 -29.84 -57.97
N LEU A 8 -29.58 -29.24 -57.78
CA LEU A 8 -30.78 -29.96 -57.37
C LEU A 8 -32.02 -29.03 -57.47
N TRP A 9 -32.21 -28.40 -58.63
CA TRP A 9 -33.46 -27.76 -59.04
C TRP A 9 -34.20 -28.71 -60.00
N LYS A 10 -34.63 -29.89 -59.50
CA LYS A 10 -35.64 -30.77 -60.16
C LYS A 10 -35.94 -32.04 -59.33
N SER A 11 -36.93 -31.93 -58.45
CA SER A 11 -37.80 -33.02 -57.98
C SER A 11 -38.82 -32.33 -57.05
N MET A 12 -39.88 -31.73 -57.57
CA MET A 12 -41.13 -32.46 -57.80
C MET A 12 -42.02 -31.63 -58.73
N ILE A 13 -41.90 -31.88 -60.04
CA ILE A 13 -42.96 -31.63 -61.02
C ILE A 13 -43.02 -32.90 -61.88
N ASP A 14 -44.24 -33.40 -62.08
CA ASP A 14 -44.70 -34.41 -63.06
C ASP A 14 -44.86 -35.89 -62.63
N GLY A 15 -46.00 -36.15 -61.99
CA GLY A 15 -46.94 -37.19 -62.43
C GLY A 15 -48.34 -36.68 -62.06
N VAL A 16 -49.32 -36.47 -62.93
CA VAL A 16 -49.74 -37.29 -64.06
C VAL A 16 -50.62 -36.41 -64.99
N ARG A 17 -50.23 -36.37 -66.26
CA ARG A 17 -51.07 -36.28 -67.48
C ARG A 17 -52.58 -36.13 -67.27
N ARG A 18 -53.22 -35.13 -67.91
CA ARG A 18 -54.01 -35.31 -69.16
C ARG A 18 -54.85 -34.06 -69.54
N LEU A 19 -54.59 -33.61 -70.77
CA LEU A 19 -55.50 -33.05 -71.79
C LEU A 19 -56.45 -31.91 -71.41
N THR A 20 -56.14 -30.64 -71.72
CA THR A 20 -56.46 -29.94 -72.99
C THR A 20 -57.85 -30.21 -73.59
N ALA A 21 -58.76 -29.25 -73.42
CA ALA A 21 -59.81 -28.92 -74.40
C ALA A 21 -60.12 -27.41 -74.35
N MET A 22 -59.54 -26.70 -75.32
CA MET A 22 -59.98 -25.46 -76.02
C MET A 22 -61.09 -24.58 -75.40
N LEU A 23 -60.79 -23.31 -75.10
CA LEU A 23 -60.94 -22.12 -75.97
C LEU A 23 -62.40 -21.78 -76.36
N LEU A 24 -62.97 -20.72 -75.75
CA LEU A 24 -63.44 -19.48 -76.42
C LEU A 24 -64.55 -18.78 -75.61
N ILE A 25 -64.20 -17.60 -75.09
CA ILE A 25 -64.93 -16.33 -75.20
C ILE A 25 -66.46 -16.43 -75.36
N SER A 26 -67.18 -16.08 -74.30
CA SER A 26 -68.48 -15.42 -74.41
C SER A 26 -68.74 -14.56 -73.17
N CYS A 27 -68.59 -13.25 -73.39
CA CYS A 27 -69.37 -12.14 -72.83
C CYS A 27 -70.08 -12.29 -71.48
N MET A 28 -69.74 -11.33 -70.62
CA MET A 28 -70.66 -10.42 -69.91
C MET A 28 -71.65 -11.08 -68.94
N LEU A 29 -71.54 -10.70 -67.66
CA LEU A 29 -72.48 -9.83 -66.96
C LEU A 29 -72.03 -9.70 -65.49
N LEU A 30 -71.86 -8.45 -65.03
CA LEU A 30 -72.31 -7.87 -63.75
C LEU A 30 -72.14 -8.72 -62.47
N ALA A 31 -71.64 -8.27 -61.34
CA ALA A 31 -71.37 -6.96 -60.76
C ALA A 31 -70.42 -7.22 -59.56
N GLY A 32 -69.60 -6.26 -59.14
CA GLY A 32 -69.98 -5.49 -57.98
C GLY A 32 -68.71 -5.00 -57.29
N CYS A 33 -68.51 -3.69 -57.35
CA CYS A 33 -67.51 -2.96 -56.60
C CYS A 33 -68.02 -2.86 -55.15
N SER A 34 -67.30 -3.44 -54.19
CA SER A 34 -67.41 -3.07 -52.78
C SER A 34 -66.16 -2.29 -52.42
N GLY A 35 -66.30 -0.98 -52.24
CA GLY A 35 -65.30 -0.19 -51.55
C GLY A 35 -65.26 -0.64 -50.10
N GLU A 36 -64.13 -1.21 -49.69
CA GLU A 36 -63.71 -1.11 -48.30
C GLU A 36 -63.45 0.36 -48.03
N ALA A 37 -64.20 0.90 -47.06
CA ALA A 37 -63.90 2.19 -46.49
C ALA A 37 -62.51 2.06 -45.84
N ASP A 38 -61.50 2.55 -46.54
CA ASP A 38 -60.19 2.81 -45.97
C ASP A 38 -60.43 3.62 -44.69
N GLY A 39 -59.99 3.11 -43.55
CA GLY A 39 -59.92 3.90 -42.33
C GLY A 39 -59.07 5.16 -42.58
N PRO A 40 -59.05 6.14 -41.65
CA PRO A 40 -58.07 7.21 -41.76
C PRO A 40 -56.70 6.58 -42.00
N ALA A 41 -55.99 7.02 -43.05
CA ALA A 41 -54.72 6.42 -43.45
C ALA A 41 -53.81 6.37 -42.21
N GLU A 42 -53.32 5.18 -41.87
CA GLU A 42 -52.39 5.00 -40.76
C GLU A 42 -51.06 5.63 -41.16
N ILE A 43 -50.68 6.70 -40.46
CA ILE A 43 -49.41 7.40 -40.61
C ILE A 43 -48.46 6.71 -39.63
N VAL A 44 -47.54 5.90 -40.16
CA VAL A 44 -46.51 5.21 -39.37
C VAL A 44 -45.38 6.20 -39.09
N GLY A 45 -45.08 6.45 -37.81
CA GLY A 45 -44.03 7.37 -37.38
C GLY A 45 -43.72 7.24 -35.89
N CYS A 46 -42.59 7.80 -35.45
CA CYS A 46 -42.26 7.81 -34.03
C CYS A 46 -43.24 8.70 -33.27
N MET A 47 -43.86 8.16 -32.22
CA MET A 47 -44.83 8.88 -31.39
C MET A 47 -44.20 9.46 -30.10
N ASP A 48 -42.91 9.22 -29.86
CA ASP A 48 -42.17 9.74 -28.71
C ASP A 48 -41.70 11.17 -28.98
N GLU A 49 -42.18 12.12 -28.18
CA GLU A 49 -41.86 13.56 -28.31
C GLU A 49 -40.37 13.87 -28.10
N ASN A 50 -39.59 12.94 -27.55
CA ASN A 50 -38.17 13.10 -27.30
C ASN A 50 -37.27 12.50 -28.38
N ALA A 51 -37.83 11.80 -29.38
CA ALA A 51 -37.05 11.24 -30.48
C ALA A 51 -36.76 12.29 -31.56
N GLU A 52 -35.59 12.21 -32.21
CA GLU A 52 -35.22 13.11 -33.31
C GLU A 52 -36.19 13.04 -34.50
N ASN A 53 -36.81 11.88 -34.71
CA ASN A 53 -37.75 11.61 -35.78
C ASN A 53 -39.21 11.58 -35.31
N TYR A 54 -39.53 12.25 -34.20
CA TYR A 54 -40.90 12.45 -33.72
C TYR A 54 -41.82 13.00 -34.82
N ASP A 55 -42.99 12.38 -35.00
CA ASP A 55 -44.04 12.81 -35.92
C ASP A 55 -45.35 13.03 -35.17
N GLU A 56 -45.71 14.30 -34.95
CA GLU A 56 -46.96 14.71 -34.30
C GLU A 56 -48.23 14.21 -35.02
N ASN A 57 -48.11 13.82 -36.29
CA ASN A 57 -49.22 13.32 -37.10
C ASN A 57 -49.26 11.79 -37.18
N ALA A 58 -48.33 11.08 -36.54
CA ALA A 58 -48.31 9.62 -36.51
C ALA A 58 -49.61 9.10 -35.85
N THR A 59 -50.25 8.14 -36.52
CA THR A 59 -51.45 7.45 -36.02
C THR A 59 -51.21 5.97 -35.76
N LEU A 60 -50.03 5.44 -36.14
CA LEU A 60 -49.52 4.11 -35.78
C LEU A 60 -48.03 4.19 -35.40
N GLU A 61 -47.60 3.50 -34.33
CA GLU A 61 -46.23 3.54 -33.81
C GLU A 61 -45.20 2.98 -34.80
N GLY A 62 -44.17 3.77 -35.11
CA GLY A 62 -43.03 3.43 -35.96
C GLY A 62 -41.69 3.53 -35.21
N PRO A 63 -40.57 3.18 -35.86
CA PRO A 63 -39.25 3.20 -35.22
C PRO A 63 -38.82 4.63 -34.85
N CYS A 64 -38.36 4.81 -33.61
CA CYS A 64 -37.78 6.06 -33.11
C CYS A 64 -36.26 6.08 -33.26
N THR A 65 -35.68 7.27 -33.47
CA THR A 65 -34.23 7.52 -33.47
C THR A 65 -33.91 8.51 -32.37
N TYR A 66 -32.94 8.19 -31.54
CA TYR A 66 -32.47 9.03 -30.45
C TYR A 66 -31.01 9.44 -30.71
N SER A 67 -30.66 10.62 -30.24
CA SER A 67 -29.29 11.12 -30.28
C SER A 67 -28.43 10.37 -29.25
N ASP A 68 -27.18 10.14 -29.62
CA ASP A 68 -26.10 9.65 -28.76
C ASP A 68 -24.93 10.60 -29.08
N SER A 69 -24.87 11.69 -28.33
CA SER A 69 -24.06 12.86 -28.63
C SER A 69 -22.57 12.58 -28.46
N ASP A 70 -22.19 11.71 -27.53
CA ASP A 70 -20.81 11.37 -27.21
C ASP A 70 -20.37 9.98 -27.74
N GLY A 71 -21.33 9.15 -28.16
CA GLY A 71 -21.09 7.86 -28.83
C GLY A 71 -20.79 6.72 -27.86
N ASP A 72 -21.14 6.83 -26.59
CA ASP A 72 -20.86 5.82 -25.56
C ASP A 72 -21.83 4.62 -25.59
N GLY A 73 -22.92 4.74 -26.37
CA GLY A 73 -23.95 3.73 -26.57
C GLY A 73 -25.16 3.85 -25.63
N ILE A 74 -25.24 4.93 -24.85
CA ILE A 74 -26.39 5.37 -24.07
C ILE A 74 -26.96 6.60 -24.77
N PHE A 75 -28.28 6.68 -24.92
CA PHE A 75 -28.89 7.83 -25.60
C PHE A 75 -28.96 9.03 -24.68
N ASP A 76 -28.85 10.25 -25.20
CA ASP A 76 -28.90 11.52 -24.43
C ASP A 76 -30.11 11.62 -23.48
N ILE A 77 -31.22 10.94 -23.81
CA ILE A 77 -32.43 10.88 -22.97
C ILE A 77 -32.33 9.93 -21.78
N ASP A 78 -31.54 8.87 -21.92
CA ASP A 78 -31.31 7.84 -20.91
C ASP A 78 -30.07 8.16 -20.05
N GLU A 79 -29.39 9.27 -20.33
CA GLU A 79 -28.20 9.68 -19.61
C GLU A 79 -28.49 10.19 -18.20
N VAL A 80 -27.60 9.85 -17.26
CA VAL A 80 -27.58 10.37 -15.90
C VAL A 80 -26.39 11.32 -15.77
N PRO A 81 -26.62 12.65 -15.63
CA PRO A 81 -25.54 13.61 -15.50
C PRO A 81 -24.88 13.51 -14.12
N GLY A 82 -23.56 13.57 -14.09
CA GLY A 82 -22.76 13.63 -12.87
C GLY A 82 -21.30 13.29 -13.15
N CYS A 83 -20.45 13.33 -12.12
CA CYS A 83 -19.05 12.97 -12.33
C CYS A 83 -18.90 11.47 -12.65
N THR A 84 -18.39 11.16 -13.84
CA THR A 84 -18.15 9.77 -14.31
C THR A 84 -16.75 9.25 -13.97
N ASP A 85 -15.87 10.11 -13.47
CA ASP A 85 -14.50 9.74 -13.09
C ASP A 85 -14.44 9.16 -11.67
N ASN A 86 -14.04 7.90 -11.55
CA ASN A 86 -13.90 7.20 -10.27
C ASN A 86 -12.80 7.75 -9.34
N ALA A 87 -11.89 8.59 -9.87
CA ALA A 87 -10.88 9.26 -9.07
C ALA A 87 -11.43 10.51 -8.35
N ALA A 88 -12.57 11.06 -8.77
CA ALA A 88 -13.16 12.24 -8.16
C ALA A 88 -13.78 11.96 -6.78
N ASN A 89 -13.83 12.98 -5.92
CA ASN A 89 -14.45 12.96 -4.60
C ASN A 89 -15.98 12.83 -4.67
N ASN A 90 -16.58 13.26 -5.78
CA ASN A 90 -18.01 13.24 -6.02
C ASN A 90 -18.39 12.33 -7.20
N PHE A 91 -17.62 11.26 -7.43
CA PHE A 91 -17.95 10.22 -8.40
C PHE A 91 -19.38 9.68 -8.17
N VAL A 92 -20.15 9.57 -9.24
CA VAL A 92 -21.51 9.01 -9.23
C VAL A 92 -21.49 7.71 -10.05
N PRO A 93 -21.56 6.52 -9.42
CA PRO A 93 -21.49 5.23 -10.13
C PRO A 93 -22.55 5.04 -11.22
N GLU A 94 -23.71 5.69 -11.06
CA GLU A 94 -24.81 5.65 -12.01
C GLU A 94 -24.73 6.74 -13.09
N ALA A 95 -23.78 7.69 -13.00
CA ALA A 95 -23.63 8.71 -14.03
C ALA A 95 -23.12 8.09 -15.33
N THR A 96 -23.76 8.48 -16.42
CA THR A 96 -23.42 8.04 -17.78
C THR A 96 -22.98 9.22 -18.65
N ASP A 97 -23.21 10.47 -18.20
CA ASP A 97 -22.74 11.68 -18.86
C ASP A 97 -21.97 12.56 -17.86
N ASP A 98 -20.77 13.01 -18.24
CA ASP A 98 -19.94 13.89 -17.41
C ASP A 98 -20.41 15.34 -17.51
N ASP A 99 -21.08 15.82 -16.46
CA ASP A 99 -21.58 17.19 -16.38
C ASP A 99 -20.49 18.23 -16.03
N GLY A 100 -19.23 17.79 -15.90
CA GLY A 100 -18.09 18.62 -15.53
C GLY A 100 -18.05 19.00 -14.05
N SER A 101 -18.86 18.33 -13.21
CA SER A 101 -18.89 18.59 -11.76
C SER A 101 -17.77 17.89 -10.98
N CYS A 102 -16.94 17.06 -11.61
CA CYS A 102 -15.87 16.30 -10.94
C CYS A 102 -14.98 17.19 -10.06
N ASP A 103 -15.03 16.93 -8.76
CA ASP A 103 -14.19 17.53 -7.73
C ASP A 103 -13.06 16.57 -7.40
N TYR A 104 -11.82 17.01 -7.58
CA TYR A 104 -10.65 16.17 -7.32
C TYR A 104 -9.98 16.58 -6.02
N TRP A 105 -9.53 15.58 -5.27
CA TRP A 105 -8.70 15.83 -4.10
C TRP A 105 -7.40 16.53 -4.53
N VAL A 106 -7.04 17.58 -3.79
CA VAL A 106 -5.77 18.28 -3.93
C VAL A 106 -5.09 18.25 -2.57
N PRO A 107 -3.83 17.79 -2.49
CA PRO A 107 -3.12 17.76 -1.22
C PRO A 107 -3.03 19.16 -0.62
N LYS A 108 -3.24 19.20 0.69
CA LYS A 108 -3.15 20.44 1.47
C LYS A 108 -1.70 20.91 1.63
N TYR A 109 -0.76 19.97 1.62
CA TYR A 109 0.67 20.20 1.87
C TYR A 109 1.53 19.78 0.67
N THR A 110 2.84 20.00 0.76
CA THR A 110 3.75 19.67 -0.35
C THR A 110 3.92 18.15 -0.49
N GLU A 111 3.84 17.67 -1.74
CA GLU A 111 4.16 16.29 -2.11
C GLU A 111 5.67 16.09 -2.36
N THR A 112 6.50 17.12 -2.17
CA THR A 112 7.92 17.05 -2.49
C THR A 112 8.79 16.86 -1.25
N TRP A 113 9.74 15.94 -1.35
CA TRP A 113 10.75 15.69 -0.33
C TRP A 113 11.90 16.69 -0.43
N THR A 114 12.26 17.31 0.69
CA THR A 114 13.46 18.11 0.85
C THR A 114 14.61 17.22 1.28
N LYS A 115 15.68 17.18 0.48
CA LYS A 115 16.91 16.44 0.79
C LYS A 115 17.78 17.26 1.75
N HIS A 116 18.32 16.60 2.77
CA HIS A 116 19.26 17.16 3.73
C HIS A 116 20.57 16.38 3.70
N ASP A 117 21.68 17.10 3.55
CA ASP A 117 23.03 16.55 3.59
C ASP A 117 23.66 16.97 4.94
N PRO A 118 23.87 16.05 5.89
CA PRO A 118 24.47 16.37 7.18
C PRO A 118 25.85 17.02 7.04
N GLU A 119 26.13 18.01 7.89
CA GLU A 119 27.47 18.64 7.95
C GLU A 119 28.49 17.77 8.72
N ASP A 120 28.03 16.73 9.43
CA ASP A 120 28.88 15.83 10.20
C ASP A 120 29.65 14.88 9.28
N GLU A 121 30.99 14.94 9.33
CA GLU A 121 31.89 14.10 8.54
C GLU A 121 31.82 12.61 8.93
N ASP A 122 31.25 12.25 10.09
CA ASP A 122 30.98 10.86 10.45
C ASP A 122 29.75 10.29 9.73
N CYS A 123 28.89 11.13 9.13
CA CYS A 123 27.74 10.69 8.35
C CYS A 123 28.15 10.22 6.95
N MET A 124 27.94 8.94 6.65
CA MET A 124 28.23 8.32 5.36
C MET A 124 27.55 6.95 5.21
N CYS A 125 27.47 6.45 3.99
CA CYS A 125 27.06 5.08 3.71
C CYS A 125 28.21 4.08 3.89
N SER A 126 27.90 2.78 3.91
CA SER A 126 28.90 1.72 4.15
C SER A 126 30.06 1.73 3.15
N ASP A 127 29.81 2.11 1.89
CA ASP A 127 30.81 2.21 0.84
C ASP A 127 31.63 3.53 0.88
N GLY A 128 31.35 4.40 1.85
CA GLY A 128 31.97 5.72 2.00
C GLY A 128 31.35 6.82 1.15
N SER A 129 30.25 6.55 0.43
CA SER A 129 29.46 7.59 -0.25
C SER A 129 28.72 8.49 0.74
N GLU A 130 28.33 9.69 0.27
CA GLU A 130 27.61 10.67 1.07
C GLU A 130 26.25 10.13 1.54
N TYR A 131 25.93 10.38 2.82
CA TYR A 131 24.62 10.11 3.38
C TYR A 131 23.73 11.35 3.31
N SER A 132 22.43 11.13 3.17
CA SER A 132 21.40 12.17 3.21
C SER A 132 20.13 11.62 3.83
N PHE A 133 19.34 12.48 4.46
CA PHE A 133 17.97 12.17 4.89
C PHE A 133 16.97 13.12 4.21
N TYR A 134 15.68 12.86 4.37
CA TYR A 134 14.64 13.61 3.68
C TYR A 134 13.58 14.11 4.65
N SER A 135 13.07 15.32 4.44
CA SER A 135 11.93 15.84 5.19
C SER A 135 10.84 16.36 4.28
N ARG A 136 9.64 16.45 4.84
CA ARG A 136 8.46 17.06 4.25
C ARG A 136 7.75 17.85 5.34
N ASP A 137 7.45 19.10 5.04
CA ASP A 137 6.64 19.93 5.91
C ASP A 137 5.15 19.67 5.62
N GLY A 138 4.42 19.27 6.65
CA GLY A 138 2.99 19.02 6.62
C GLY A 138 2.29 19.75 7.76
N ASP A 139 1.33 19.08 8.37
CA ASP A 139 0.72 19.50 9.62
C ASP A 139 1.77 19.54 10.73
N SER A 140 1.89 20.69 11.39
CA SER A 140 2.88 20.89 12.45
C SER A 140 2.50 20.20 13.76
N ASP A 141 1.23 19.81 13.92
CA ASP A 141 0.75 19.11 15.13
C ASP A 141 1.07 17.62 15.09
N VAL A 142 1.42 17.06 13.92
CA VAL A 142 1.71 15.64 13.71
C VAL A 142 3.08 15.47 13.06
N ALA A 143 4.02 14.89 13.81
CA ALA A 143 5.39 14.67 13.36
C ALA A 143 5.72 13.18 13.26
N VAL A 144 6.17 12.74 12.08
CA VAL A 144 6.55 11.35 11.81
C VAL A 144 8.07 11.24 11.60
N LEU A 145 8.73 10.36 12.33
CA LEU A 145 10.10 9.94 12.08
C LEU A 145 10.08 8.50 11.57
N PHE A 146 10.42 8.28 10.30
CA PHE A 146 10.36 6.97 9.67
C PHE A 146 11.75 6.42 9.35
N PHE A 147 12.09 5.26 9.91
CA PHE A 147 13.34 4.55 9.64
C PHE A 147 13.17 3.49 8.55
N ASN A 148 13.89 3.65 7.46
CA ASN A 148 13.88 2.69 6.37
C ASN A 148 14.61 1.39 6.74
N GLY A 149 14.19 0.30 6.09
CA GLY A 149 14.81 -1.00 6.14
C GLY A 149 15.90 -1.23 5.09
N GLY A 150 16.41 -2.46 5.03
CA GLY A 150 17.33 -2.87 3.97
C GLY A 150 18.40 -3.87 4.39
N GLY A 151 18.07 -4.86 5.22
CA GLY A 151 18.99 -5.93 5.62
C GLY A 151 20.06 -5.54 6.64
N ALA A 152 21.05 -6.41 6.85
CA ALA A 152 22.14 -6.19 7.81
C ALA A 152 23.34 -7.09 7.50
N CYS A 153 24.53 -6.71 7.96
CA CYS A 153 25.73 -7.51 7.83
C CYS A 153 26.69 -7.30 9.01
N TRP A 154 27.45 -8.34 9.39
CA TRP A 154 28.26 -8.33 10.63
C TRP A 154 29.54 -9.18 10.54
N ASN A 155 29.80 -9.81 9.40
CA ASN A 155 30.98 -10.62 9.15
C ASN A 155 31.36 -10.63 7.67
N ASP A 156 32.50 -11.23 7.34
CA ASP A 156 33.04 -11.27 5.98
C ASP A 156 32.03 -11.83 4.96
N PHE A 157 31.33 -12.90 5.32
CA PHE A 157 30.33 -13.51 4.44
C PHE A 157 29.12 -12.61 4.24
N THR A 158 28.49 -12.15 5.32
CA THR A 158 27.28 -11.32 5.25
C THR A 158 27.57 -9.97 4.62
N CYS A 159 28.75 -9.38 4.80
CA CYS A 159 29.07 -8.07 4.22
C CYS A 159 29.57 -8.16 2.77
N THR A 160 29.78 -9.35 2.20
CA THR A 160 30.26 -9.52 0.82
C THR A 160 29.23 -10.14 -0.13
N VAL A 161 28.20 -10.81 0.42
CA VAL A 161 27.09 -11.36 -0.37
C VAL A 161 26.23 -10.20 -0.92
N GLU A 162 25.94 -10.23 -2.22
CA GLU A 162 25.04 -9.26 -2.84
C GLU A 162 23.66 -9.27 -2.17
N ASN A 163 23.10 -8.07 -1.96
CA ASN A 163 21.77 -7.83 -1.36
C ASN A 163 21.59 -8.28 0.10
N SER A 164 22.65 -8.62 0.83
CA SER A 164 22.55 -8.88 2.27
C SER A 164 22.22 -7.61 3.08
N SER A 165 22.62 -6.44 2.57
CA SER A 165 22.35 -5.16 3.18
C SER A 165 22.43 -4.04 2.15
N SER A 166 21.72 -2.95 2.42
CA SER A 166 21.85 -1.68 1.72
C SER A 166 23.15 -1.04 2.19
N THR A 167 24.09 -0.84 1.27
CA THR A 167 25.47 -0.42 1.58
C THR A 167 25.91 0.87 0.89
N GLY A 168 25.05 1.43 0.03
CA GLY A 168 25.34 2.67 -0.71
C GLY A 168 24.13 3.57 -0.81
N ALA A 169 24.35 4.81 -1.28
CA ALA A 169 23.32 5.85 -1.41
C ALA A 169 22.23 5.56 -2.49
N TYR A 170 22.26 4.38 -3.12
CA TYR A 170 21.23 3.96 -4.06
C TYR A 170 19.95 3.56 -3.29
N TRP A 171 18.77 3.92 -3.83
CA TRP A 171 17.44 3.70 -3.20
C TRP A 171 17.18 4.42 -1.85
N GLN A 172 17.80 5.57 -1.62
CA GLN A 172 17.59 6.31 -0.37
C GLN A 172 16.51 7.42 -0.47
N ASN A 173 16.01 7.71 -1.67
CA ASN A 173 14.99 8.74 -1.88
C ASN A 173 13.57 8.11 -1.84
N PRO A 174 12.68 8.53 -0.92
CA PRO A 174 11.33 7.99 -0.78
C PRO A 174 10.33 8.46 -1.85
N THR A 175 10.73 9.33 -2.79
CA THR A 175 9.84 9.83 -3.84
C THR A 175 9.28 8.68 -4.69
N GLY A 176 7.95 8.61 -4.78
CA GLY A 176 7.22 7.59 -5.55
C GLY A 176 7.13 6.22 -4.87
N TRP A 177 7.41 6.15 -3.57
CA TRP A 177 7.22 4.92 -2.78
C TRP A 177 5.75 4.74 -2.40
N GLY A 178 5.37 3.53 -2.01
CA GLY A 178 4.00 3.17 -1.65
C GLY A 178 3.68 3.38 -0.17
N GLY A 179 2.50 2.91 0.24
CA GLY A 179 2.06 2.91 1.64
C GLY A 179 2.05 4.32 2.23
N ILE A 180 2.52 4.49 3.47
CA ILE A 180 2.51 5.79 4.15
C ILE A 180 3.44 6.83 3.52
N LEU A 181 4.27 6.44 2.55
CA LEU A 181 5.16 7.30 1.78
C LEU A 181 4.56 7.70 0.42
N ASP A 182 3.40 7.14 0.05
CA ASP A 182 2.64 7.52 -1.13
C ASP A 182 1.89 8.82 -0.85
N LEU A 183 2.39 9.92 -1.43
CA LEU A 183 1.86 11.26 -1.20
C LEU A 183 0.76 11.64 -2.19
N ASP A 184 0.53 10.80 -3.19
CA ASP A 184 -0.50 10.99 -4.22
C ASP A 184 -1.78 10.20 -3.89
N ASN A 185 -1.70 9.28 -2.91
CA ASN A 185 -2.80 8.43 -2.51
C ASN A 185 -3.54 8.99 -1.29
N ARG A 186 -4.72 9.58 -1.53
CA ARG A 186 -5.59 10.17 -0.49
C ARG A 186 -5.97 9.23 0.66
N ASN A 187 -5.82 7.91 0.50
CA ASN A 187 -6.08 6.94 1.56
C ASN A 187 -4.89 6.78 2.53
N ASN A 188 -3.74 7.41 2.25
CA ASN A 188 -2.62 7.48 3.19
C ASN A 188 -3.04 8.24 4.46
N PRO A 189 -3.12 7.58 5.63
CA PRO A 189 -3.58 8.22 6.86
C PRO A 189 -2.60 9.26 7.42
N LEU A 190 -1.36 9.27 6.93
CA LEU A 190 -0.31 10.23 7.27
C LEU A 190 -0.01 11.20 6.14
N ILE A 191 -0.89 11.32 5.14
CA ILE A 191 -0.66 12.17 3.96
C ILE A 191 -0.38 13.62 4.32
N ASP A 192 -1.07 14.12 5.34
CA ASP A 192 -0.96 15.49 5.81
C ASP A 192 0.14 15.68 6.86
N ALA A 193 0.74 14.63 7.40
CA ALA A 193 1.71 14.74 8.50
C ALA A 193 3.05 15.34 8.05
N SER A 194 3.68 16.13 8.92
CA SER A 194 5.11 16.44 8.73
C SER A 194 5.93 15.18 8.94
N MET A 195 6.92 14.91 8.08
CA MET A 195 7.67 13.66 8.11
C MET A 195 9.17 13.88 7.89
N VAL A 196 9.98 13.18 8.67
CA VAL A 196 11.41 12.97 8.43
C VAL A 196 11.62 11.49 8.12
N PHE A 197 12.09 11.21 6.91
CA PHE A 197 12.44 9.89 6.44
C PHE A 197 13.95 9.70 6.59
N VAL A 198 14.34 8.63 7.28
CA VAL A 198 15.72 8.25 7.59
C VAL A 198 16.10 7.06 6.69
N PRO A 199 16.84 7.31 5.60
CA PRO A 199 17.27 6.24 4.71
C PRO A 199 18.34 5.36 5.37
N TYR A 200 18.54 4.15 4.85
CA TYR A 200 19.43 3.15 5.42
C TYR A 200 20.43 2.63 4.39
N CYS A 201 21.72 2.82 4.68
CA CYS A 201 22.81 2.41 3.79
C CYS A 201 24.05 1.88 4.52
N THR A 202 23.91 1.44 5.78
CA THR A 202 25.04 1.20 6.68
C THR A 202 25.19 -0.25 7.17
N GLY A 203 24.25 -1.14 6.84
CA GLY A 203 24.32 -2.57 7.17
C GLY A 203 24.29 -2.92 8.67
N ASP A 204 23.97 -1.96 9.53
CA ASP A 204 24.05 -2.02 11.00
C ASP A 204 22.74 -1.62 11.71
N VAL A 205 21.62 -1.70 10.99
CA VAL A 205 20.25 -1.40 11.46
C VAL A 205 20.08 -0.01 12.09
N HIS A 206 20.84 0.99 11.63
CA HIS A 206 20.90 2.36 12.16
C HIS A 206 21.60 2.53 13.52
N MET A 207 22.33 1.50 13.97
CA MET A 207 22.85 1.45 15.35
C MET A 207 24.37 1.42 15.41
N GLY A 208 25.05 1.28 14.28
CA GLY A 208 26.50 1.11 14.25
C GLY A 208 27.28 2.42 14.26
N ASN A 209 28.49 2.35 14.81
CA ASN A 209 29.53 3.36 14.71
C ASN A 209 30.93 2.72 14.71
N ALA A 210 31.26 2.07 13.59
CA ALA A 210 32.54 1.42 13.35
C ALA A 210 32.97 1.51 11.88
N THR A 211 34.28 1.33 11.66
CA THR A 211 34.82 1.07 10.32
C THR A 211 35.64 -0.21 10.39
N LEU A 212 35.25 -1.20 9.60
CA LEU A 212 35.82 -2.55 9.62
C LEU A 212 36.21 -2.98 8.21
N SER A 213 37.18 -3.91 8.14
CA SER A 213 37.59 -4.53 6.87
C SER A 213 37.10 -5.97 6.81
N TYR A 214 36.35 -6.27 5.76
CA TYR A 214 35.84 -7.58 5.41
C TYR A 214 36.54 -8.02 4.11
N GLY A 215 37.67 -8.70 4.26
CA GLY A 215 38.59 -8.99 3.16
C GLY A 215 39.21 -7.70 2.62
N ASP A 216 39.02 -7.45 1.32
CA ASP A 216 39.48 -6.22 0.65
C ASP A 216 38.45 -5.07 0.73
N ASN A 217 37.25 -5.33 1.25
CA ASN A 217 36.19 -4.32 1.37
C ASN A 217 36.27 -3.62 2.73
N VAL A 218 36.29 -2.30 2.71
CA VAL A 218 36.10 -1.48 3.92
C VAL A 218 34.62 -1.14 4.02
N MET A 219 34.02 -1.43 5.17
CA MET A 219 32.64 -1.08 5.47
C MET A 219 32.61 -0.05 6.60
N HIS A 220 31.84 1.01 6.37
CA HIS A 220 31.56 2.06 7.34
C HIS A 220 30.17 1.85 7.96
N HIS A 221 30.12 1.15 9.10
CA HIS A 221 28.91 1.02 9.91
C HIS A 221 28.67 2.35 10.64
N ARG A 222 27.91 3.25 9.99
CA ARG A 222 27.65 4.63 10.44
C ARG A 222 26.17 4.90 10.65
N GLY A 223 25.39 3.87 10.94
CA GLY A 223 23.96 3.97 11.15
C GLY A 223 23.61 4.95 12.26
N TYR A 224 24.34 4.92 13.38
CA TYR A 224 24.08 5.79 14.52
C TYR A 224 24.30 7.28 14.22
N PRO A 225 25.47 7.75 13.73
CA PRO A 225 25.63 9.17 13.39
C PRO A 225 24.65 9.63 12.30
N ASN A 226 24.37 8.79 11.30
CA ASN A 226 23.39 9.09 10.25
C ASN A 226 21.99 9.34 10.84
N ALA A 227 21.51 8.39 11.65
CA ALA A 227 20.18 8.46 12.25
C ALA A 227 20.07 9.55 13.32
N MET A 228 21.11 9.79 14.12
CA MET A 228 21.17 10.92 15.06
C MET A 228 21.09 12.27 14.33
N SER A 229 21.76 12.43 13.17
CA SER A 229 21.64 13.68 12.41
C SER A 229 20.21 13.94 11.94
N ALA A 230 19.48 12.91 11.51
CA ALA A 230 18.08 13.05 11.11
C ALA A 230 17.15 13.27 12.33
N PHE A 231 17.44 12.60 13.45
CA PHE A 231 16.71 12.77 14.71
C PHE A 231 16.88 14.19 15.27
N ASP A 232 18.10 14.73 15.29
CA ASP A 232 18.38 16.09 15.74
C ASP A 232 17.63 17.13 14.89
N TYR A 233 17.59 16.91 13.57
CA TYR A 233 16.75 17.71 12.69
C TYR A 233 15.28 17.59 13.09
N PHE A 234 14.75 16.37 13.22
CA PHE A 234 13.36 16.09 13.55
C PHE A 234 12.88 16.80 14.82
N ILE A 235 13.63 16.70 15.92
CA ILE A 235 13.28 17.37 17.19
C ILE A 235 13.41 18.89 17.10
N SER A 236 14.36 19.39 16.31
CA SER A 236 14.57 20.84 16.16
C SER A 236 13.52 21.51 15.26
N SER A 237 13.01 20.78 14.25
CA SER A 237 12.01 21.27 13.31
C SER A 237 10.58 21.08 13.82
N HIS A 238 10.33 20.08 14.69
CA HIS A 238 9.01 19.79 15.25
C HIS A 238 8.97 19.79 16.79
N PRO A 239 9.50 20.81 17.49
CA PRO A 239 9.62 20.78 18.96
C PRO A 239 8.29 20.90 19.70
N ASN A 240 7.19 21.23 19.02
CA ASN A 240 5.89 21.49 19.61
C ASN A 240 4.76 20.65 18.97
N ALA A 241 5.08 19.58 18.25
CA ALA A 241 4.04 18.70 17.72
C ALA A 241 3.24 18.11 18.89
N SER A 242 1.94 17.90 18.67
CA SER A 242 1.04 17.34 19.68
C SER A 242 1.14 15.81 19.72
N THR A 243 1.44 15.18 18.58
CA THR A 243 1.63 13.73 18.46
C THR A 243 2.87 13.42 17.63
N TYR A 244 3.65 12.45 18.10
CA TYR A 244 4.85 11.97 17.44
C TYR A 244 4.71 10.49 17.10
N TYR A 245 5.00 10.15 15.85
CA TYR A 245 5.06 8.77 15.40
C TYR A 245 6.51 8.42 15.08
N VAL A 246 7.08 7.43 15.76
CA VAL A 246 8.38 6.86 15.42
C VAL A 246 8.14 5.48 14.80
N LEU A 247 8.26 5.45 13.48
CA LEU A 247 7.89 4.30 12.67
C LEU A 247 9.15 3.71 12.06
N GLY A 248 9.15 2.41 11.79
CA GLY A 248 10.21 1.82 11.00
C GLY A 248 9.78 0.52 10.36
N SER A 249 10.50 0.11 9.33
CA SER A 249 10.27 -1.15 8.64
C SER A 249 11.57 -1.96 8.55
N SER A 250 11.49 -3.29 8.68
CA SER A 250 12.64 -4.20 8.69
C SER A 250 13.69 -3.72 9.71
N GLY A 251 14.98 -3.71 9.36
CA GLY A 251 16.03 -3.16 10.23
C GLY A 251 15.75 -1.76 10.82
N GLY A 252 14.99 -0.92 10.12
CA GLY A 252 14.56 0.39 10.63
C GLY A 252 13.57 0.32 11.79
N ALA A 253 12.72 -0.71 11.85
CA ALA A 253 11.82 -0.91 12.97
C ALA A 253 12.57 -1.22 14.28
N ILE A 254 13.75 -1.86 14.21
CA ILE A 254 14.60 -2.04 15.41
C ILE A 254 15.02 -0.67 15.95
N ALA A 255 15.48 0.22 15.08
CA ALA A 255 15.93 1.56 15.45
C ALA A 255 14.78 2.42 16.01
N ALA A 256 13.58 2.31 15.45
CA ALA A 256 12.41 3.10 15.84
C ALA A 256 12.19 3.13 17.36
N GLY A 257 12.29 1.98 18.05
CA GLY A 257 12.15 1.92 19.51
C GLY A 257 13.22 2.70 20.27
N PHE A 258 14.48 2.67 19.81
CA PHE A 258 15.57 3.41 20.46
C PHE A 258 15.47 4.92 20.29
N TYR A 259 15.05 5.36 19.11
CA TYR A 259 14.84 6.77 18.84
C TYR A 259 13.53 7.29 19.46
N ALA A 260 12.55 6.43 19.71
CA ALA A 260 11.39 6.78 20.54
C ALA A 260 11.77 7.03 22.01
N GLY A 261 12.63 6.20 22.60
CA GLY A 261 13.17 6.47 23.95
C GLY A 261 13.97 7.77 24.00
N SER A 262 14.76 8.05 22.96
CA SER A 262 15.50 9.31 22.82
C SER A 262 14.55 10.51 22.66
N LEU A 263 13.43 10.33 21.95
CA LEU A 263 12.40 11.34 21.78
C LEU A 263 11.70 11.64 23.12
N SER A 264 11.34 10.61 23.89
CA SER A 264 10.77 10.76 25.22
C SER A 264 11.73 11.49 26.17
N GLU A 265 13.04 11.19 26.12
CA GLU A 265 14.05 11.93 26.88
C GLU A 265 14.17 13.41 26.44
N ALA A 266 14.13 13.68 25.13
CA ALA A 266 14.26 15.03 24.58
C ALA A 266 13.00 15.89 24.79
N ILE A 267 11.81 15.28 24.74
CA ILE A 267 10.50 15.92 24.86
C ILE A 267 9.63 15.11 25.85
N PRO A 268 9.80 15.31 27.17
CA PRO A 268 9.15 14.47 28.19
C PRO A 268 7.62 14.49 28.26
N GLU A 269 6.97 15.44 27.55
CA GLU A 269 5.50 15.52 27.46
C GLU A 269 4.98 15.10 26.08
N ALA A 270 5.84 14.52 25.23
CA ALA A 270 5.45 14.06 23.91
C ALA A 270 4.49 12.88 24.01
N ASN A 271 3.39 12.97 23.25
CA ASN A 271 2.53 11.82 22.99
C ASN A 271 3.16 10.97 21.88
N ILE A 272 3.78 9.85 22.25
CA ILE A 272 4.63 9.06 21.34
C ILE A 272 3.96 7.73 21.00
N PHE A 273 3.94 7.45 19.71
CA PHE A 273 3.51 6.20 19.12
C PHE A 273 4.69 5.55 18.41
N VAL A 274 4.91 4.26 18.64
CA VAL A 274 5.97 3.48 18.00
C VAL A 274 5.36 2.34 17.22
N PHE A 275 5.74 2.22 15.94
CA PHE A 275 5.27 1.12 15.10
C PHE A 275 6.43 0.30 14.52
N HIS A 276 6.38 -1.00 14.78
CA HIS A 276 7.36 -1.96 14.31
C HIS A 276 6.79 -2.75 13.12
N ASP A 277 7.28 -2.48 11.91
CA ASP A 277 6.91 -3.24 10.72
C ASP A 277 7.98 -4.29 10.37
N SER A 278 7.61 -5.56 10.45
CA SER A 278 8.37 -6.74 10.00
C SER A 278 9.67 -7.00 10.78
N THR A 279 9.63 -6.92 12.11
CA THR A 279 10.77 -7.23 13.01
C THR A 279 10.43 -8.14 14.17
N GLY A 280 9.20 -8.61 14.22
CA GLY A 280 8.66 -9.32 15.36
C GLY A 280 9.30 -10.63 15.74
N GLY A 281 10.05 -11.20 14.79
CA GLY A 281 10.78 -12.45 14.98
C GLY A 281 12.29 -12.27 14.99
N VAL A 282 12.80 -11.04 15.19
CA VAL A 282 14.24 -10.81 15.38
C VAL A 282 14.69 -11.49 16.66
N THR A 283 15.76 -12.28 16.59
CA THR A 283 16.41 -12.80 17.79
C THR A 283 17.92 -12.93 17.60
N SER A 284 18.66 -12.74 18.68
CA SER A 284 20.08 -13.05 18.78
C SER A 284 20.29 -14.03 19.93
N THR A 285 21.21 -14.99 19.74
CA THR A 285 21.42 -16.13 20.66
C THR A 285 22.89 -16.31 21.09
N GLY A 286 23.69 -15.25 20.97
CA GLY A 286 25.10 -15.19 21.32
C GLY A 286 26.03 -15.86 20.30
N THR A 287 25.48 -16.30 19.16
CA THR A 287 26.22 -16.91 18.04
C THR A 287 27.10 -15.91 17.30
N THR A 288 26.68 -14.65 17.28
CA THR A 288 27.39 -13.51 16.68
C THR A 288 27.57 -12.44 17.74
N ASP A 289 28.77 -11.86 17.81
CA ASP A 289 29.04 -10.70 18.65
C ASP A 289 28.83 -9.41 17.84
N LEU A 290 27.66 -8.78 18.02
CA LEU A 290 27.24 -7.58 17.30
C LEU A 290 27.93 -6.31 17.81
N TYR A 291 28.40 -6.29 19.07
CA TYR A 291 29.10 -5.13 19.64
C TYR A 291 30.36 -4.75 18.86
N PRO A 292 31.32 -5.65 18.58
CA PRO A 292 32.46 -5.34 17.75
C PRO A 292 32.11 -5.26 16.26
N ALA A 293 31.06 -5.97 15.80
CA ALA A 293 30.67 -5.96 14.39
C ALA A 293 30.10 -4.60 13.95
N TRP A 294 29.34 -3.95 14.82
CA TRP A 294 28.75 -2.64 14.53
C TRP A 294 29.37 -1.50 15.34
N GLY A 295 30.26 -1.78 16.29
CA GLY A 295 30.82 -0.75 17.16
C GLY A 295 29.81 -0.17 18.14
N LEU A 296 28.89 -0.99 18.66
CA LEU A 296 27.80 -0.54 19.54
C LEU A 296 28.30 0.08 20.86
N ASN A 297 29.55 -0.20 21.26
CA ASN A 297 30.16 0.49 22.41
C ASN A 297 30.50 1.97 22.13
N ASN A 298 30.47 2.39 20.87
CA ASN A 298 30.71 3.77 20.42
C ASN A 298 29.40 4.52 20.16
N THR A 299 28.26 3.95 20.57
CA THR A 299 26.94 4.56 20.47
C THR A 299 26.35 4.73 21.85
N SER A 300 25.43 5.68 22.02
CA SER A 300 24.91 6.05 23.34
C SER A 300 23.41 6.35 23.25
N PHE A 301 22.65 5.63 24.06
CA PHE A 301 21.23 5.86 24.30
C PHE A 301 21.06 5.99 25.81
N THR A 302 21.12 7.23 26.31
CA THR A 302 21.16 7.55 27.74
C THR A 302 19.93 7.10 28.50
N TRP A 303 18.78 7.00 27.83
CA TRP A 303 17.55 6.46 28.40
C TRP A 303 17.66 4.98 28.85
N LEU A 304 18.64 4.22 28.33
CA LEU A 304 18.93 2.85 28.79
C LEU A 304 19.79 2.77 30.06
N ASP A 305 20.39 3.89 30.48
CA ASP A 305 21.37 3.89 31.56
C ASP A 305 20.76 3.42 32.88
N GLY A 306 21.25 2.28 33.38
CA GLY A 306 20.81 1.69 34.63
C GLY A 306 19.51 0.89 34.55
N LEU A 307 18.87 0.79 33.37
CA LEU A 307 17.75 -0.11 33.16
C LEU A 307 18.22 -1.57 33.11
N THR A 308 17.51 -2.42 33.85
CA THR A 308 17.78 -3.87 33.88
C THR A 308 16.48 -4.66 33.89
N TYR A 309 16.33 -5.59 32.96
CA TYR A 309 15.27 -6.57 32.92
C TYR A 309 15.78 -7.91 33.47
N ASN A 310 15.12 -8.47 34.48
CA ASN A 310 15.55 -9.68 35.17
C ASN A 310 17.03 -9.66 35.65
N GLY A 311 17.54 -8.48 36.00
CA GLY A 311 18.90 -8.26 36.50
C GLY A 311 19.97 -8.11 35.42
N SER A 312 19.59 -8.04 34.14
CA SER A 312 20.47 -7.84 33.00
C SER A 312 20.09 -6.57 32.23
N SER A 313 21.08 -5.81 31.77
CA SER A 313 20.86 -4.74 30.78
C SER A 313 20.52 -5.34 29.41
N LEU A 314 19.99 -4.51 28.50
CA LEU A 314 19.72 -4.93 27.13
C LEU A 314 21.00 -5.44 26.47
N ASP A 315 20.96 -6.66 25.94
CA ASP A 315 22.11 -7.32 25.32
C ASP A 315 21.81 -7.64 23.86
N TRP A 316 22.42 -6.88 22.96
CA TRP A 316 22.32 -7.09 21.51
C TRP A 316 22.68 -8.50 21.06
N ASN A 317 23.57 -9.18 21.79
CA ASN A 317 23.97 -10.53 21.45
C ASN A 317 22.94 -11.58 21.91
N ASN A 318 22.07 -11.25 22.86
CA ASN A 318 21.13 -12.18 23.44
C ASN A 318 19.80 -11.50 23.76
N MET A 319 19.04 -11.19 22.70
CA MET A 319 17.74 -10.54 22.80
C MET A 319 16.72 -11.14 21.82
N THR A 320 15.47 -10.82 22.07
CA THR A 320 14.34 -10.97 21.16
C THR A 320 13.79 -9.58 20.85
N SER A 321 13.02 -9.45 19.78
CA SER A 321 12.18 -8.28 19.50
C SER A 321 11.40 -7.79 20.73
N ALA A 322 10.84 -8.70 21.55
CA ALA A 322 10.16 -8.33 22.79
C ALA A 322 10.99 -7.45 23.75
N HIS A 323 12.31 -7.64 23.80
CA HIS A 323 13.15 -6.82 24.66
C HIS A 323 13.20 -5.35 24.21
N LEU A 324 12.96 -5.06 22.93
CA LEU A 324 12.91 -3.68 22.41
C LEU A 324 11.75 -2.92 23.07
N ASP A 325 10.56 -3.52 23.10
CA ASP A 325 9.35 -2.92 23.65
C ASP A 325 9.37 -2.92 25.18
N ILE A 326 9.83 -4.01 25.81
CA ILE A 326 9.89 -4.11 27.28
C ILE A 326 10.83 -3.05 27.86
N PHE A 327 12.04 -2.88 27.32
CA PHE A 327 12.97 -1.86 27.83
C PHE A 327 12.43 -0.45 27.62
N LEU A 328 11.81 -0.20 26.46
CA LEU A 328 11.21 1.10 26.17
C LEU A 328 10.04 1.39 27.13
N ASN A 329 9.16 0.43 27.38
CA ASN A 329 8.03 0.59 28.30
C ASN A 329 8.47 0.76 29.76
N MET A 330 9.55 0.08 30.16
CA MET A 330 10.16 0.27 31.47
C MET A 330 10.72 1.68 31.67
N TYR A 331 11.18 2.33 30.59
CA TYR A 331 11.65 3.70 30.61
C TYR A 331 10.46 4.68 30.62
N ASP A 332 9.55 4.51 29.68
CA ASP A 332 8.37 5.35 29.49
C ASP A 332 7.13 4.49 29.15
N PRO A 333 6.24 4.25 30.14
CA PRO A 333 5.07 3.43 29.95
C PRO A 333 3.92 4.15 29.22
N ASP A 334 4.03 5.45 28.95
CA ASP A 334 3.00 6.22 28.24
C ASP A 334 3.13 6.10 26.71
N ILE A 335 4.20 5.47 26.22
CA ILE A 335 4.40 5.17 24.79
C ILE A 335 3.36 4.15 24.31
N THR A 336 2.76 4.42 23.15
CA THR A 336 1.81 3.51 22.50
C THR A 336 2.50 2.64 21.45
N TYR A 337 2.25 1.32 21.47
CA TYR A 337 2.92 0.34 20.62
C TYR A 337 1.98 -0.23 19.56
N GLY A 338 2.50 -0.37 18.35
CA GLY A 338 1.84 -1.08 17.25
C GLY A 338 2.85 -1.93 16.49
N ARG A 339 2.37 -3.03 15.92
CA ARG A 339 3.25 -3.95 15.21
C ARG A 339 2.55 -4.64 14.04
N PHE A 340 3.32 -4.89 13.00
CA PHE A 340 2.93 -5.68 11.84
C PHE A 340 3.99 -6.73 11.52
N ASP A 341 3.58 -7.96 11.24
CA ASP A 341 4.45 -9.00 10.71
C ASP A 341 3.72 -9.93 9.74
N SER A 342 4.52 -10.63 8.93
CA SER A 342 4.08 -11.74 8.08
C SER A 342 4.45 -13.07 8.71
N ALA A 343 3.48 -13.97 8.90
CA ALA A 343 3.68 -15.28 9.54
C ALA A 343 4.75 -16.13 8.84
N GLN A 344 4.94 -15.90 7.54
CA GLN A 344 5.92 -16.60 6.72
C GLN A 344 7.02 -15.69 6.17
N ASP A 345 7.30 -14.52 6.78
CA ASP A 345 8.31 -13.56 6.33
C ASP A 345 9.67 -14.23 5.97
N GLU A 346 9.94 -14.33 4.66
CA GLU A 346 11.13 -15.01 4.15
C GLU A 346 12.41 -14.20 4.40
N THR A 347 12.31 -12.88 4.49
CA THR A 347 13.45 -12.01 4.78
C THR A 347 13.90 -12.23 6.22
N MET A 348 12.97 -12.24 7.15
CA MET A 348 13.27 -12.46 8.56
C MET A 348 13.73 -13.89 8.86
N LYS A 349 13.17 -14.90 8.19
CA LYS A 349 13.69 -16.27 8.24
C LYS A 349 15.13 -16.34 7.72
N TYR A 350 15.43 -15.64 6.63
CA TYR A 350 16.77 -15.58 6.06
C TYR A 350 17.80 -14.98 7.04
N PHE A 351 17.52 -13.82 7.64
CA PHE A 351 18.43 -13.19 8.59
C PHE A 351 18.58 -13.99 9.90
N ASN A 352 17.51 -14.62 10.39
CA ASN A 352 17.61 -15.54 11.51
C ASN A 352 18.51 -16.75 11.19
N GLY A 353 18.43 -17.28 9.96
CA GLY A 353 19.34 -18.31 9.48
C GLY A 353 20.79 -17.83 9.41
N LEU A 354 21.04 -16.59 8.96
CA LEU A 354 22.39 -16.00 8.93
C LEU A 354 22.97 -15.80 10.34
N LEU A 355 22.12 -15.46 11.32
CA LEU A 355 22.51 -15.39 12.73
C LEU A 355 22.72 -16.78 13.35
N ASN A 356 22.56 -17.85 12.57
CA ASN A 356 22.70 -19.23 13.01
C ASN A 356 21.77 -19.57 14.19
N ASN A 357 20.60 -18.92 14.22
CA ASN A 357 19.53 -19.26 15.14
C ASN A 357 18.99 -20.67 14.78
N PRO A 358 18.51 -21.44 15.77
CA PRO A 358 17.92 -22.75 15.50
C PRO A 358 16.75 -22.61 14.52
N PRO A 359 16.59 -23.56 13.57
CA PRO A 359 15.44 -23.57 12.70
C PRO A 359 14.18 -23.82 13.56
N GLU A 360 13.35 -22.81 13.65
CA GLU A 360 12.10 -22.82 14.41
C GLU A 360 10.98 -22.33 13.52
N ASP A 361 9.75 -22.65 13.90
CA ASP A 361 8.56 -22.07 13.28
C ASP A 361 8.57 -20.55 13.51
N TYR A 362 8.61 -19.79 12.42
CA TYR A 362 8.71 -18.34 12.48
C TYR A 362 7.41 -17.72 13.03
N ASN A 363 6.24 -18.24 12.65
CA ASN A 363 4.95 -17.79 13.17
C ASN A 363 4.88 -18.00 14.70
N TRP A 364 5.33 -19.16 15.17
CA TRP A 364 5.44 -19.43 16.61
C TRP A 364 6.36 -18.42 17.32
N ARG A 365 7.47 -18.03 16.68
CA ARG A 365 8.39 -17.01 17.23
C ARG A 365 7.71 -15.64 17.37
N LEU A 366 6.98 -15.20 16.35
CA LEU A 366 6.23 -13.93 16.39
C LEU A 366 5.27 -13.90 17.58
N ARG A 367 4.44 -14.94 17.70
CA ARG A 367 3.44 -15.07 18.77
C ARG A 367 4.07 -15.13 20.15
N ASN A 368 5.19 -15.83 20.30
CA ASN A 368 5.91 -15.84 21.57
C ASN A 368 6.50 -14.48 21.94
N SER A 369 6.94 -13.69 20.96
CA SER A 369 7.41 -12.34 21.21
C SER A 369 6.27 -11.47 21.73
N GLU A 370 5.11 -11.51 21.09
CA GLU A 370 3.91 -10.77 21.54
C GLU A 370 3.47 -11.21 22.94
N LEU A 371 3.33 -12.52 23.16
CA LEU A 371 2.99 -13.07 24.48
C LEU A 371 3.99 -12.67 25.57
N HIS A 372 5.29 -12.54 25.24
CA HIS A 372 6.30 -12.08 26.18
C HIS A 372 6.08 -10.60 26.53
N ILE A 373 5.89 -9.73 25.53
CA ILE A 373 5.59 -8.30 25.72
C ILE A 373 4.36 -8.12 26.63
N GLU A 374 3.25 -8.77 26.29
CA GLU A 374 2.00 -8.68 27.05
C GLU A 374 2.12 -9.27 28.46
N SER A 375 2.90 -10.33 28.64
CA SER A 375 3.10 -10.93 29.97
C SER A 375 3.83 -10.03 30.95
N GLU A 376 4.58 -9.04 30.44
CA GLU A 376 5.22 -7.99 31.23
C GLU A 376 4.31 -6.77 31.45
N GLY A 377 3.08 -6.79 30.91
CA GLY A 377 2.08 -5.74 31.09
C GLY A 377 2.17 -4.58 30.09
N VAL A 378 2.90 -4.77 28.99
CA VAL A 378 2.96 -3.80 27.89
C VAL A 378 1.75 -4.03 26.97
N GLU A 379 0.92 -3.01 26.80
CA GLU A 379 -0.23 -3.05 25.88
C GLU A 379 0.22 -2.68 24.46
N MET A 380 -0.15 -3.49 23.48
CA MET A 380 0.25 -3.34 22.08
C MET A 380 -0.88 -3.83 21.18
N SER A 381 -1.07 -3.19 20.02
CA SER A 381 -1.89 -3.72 18.95
C SER A 381 -1.02 -4.41 17.91
N GLY A 382 -1.22 -5.72 17.69
CA GLY A 382 -0.44 -6.54 16.78
C GLY A 382 -1.23 -7.01 15.55
N TRP A 383 -0.57 -7.06 14.41
CA TRP A 383 -1.08 -7.68 13.18
C TRP A 383 -0.11 -8.74 12.69
N ILE A 384 -0.58 -9.98 12.53
CA ILE A 384 0.16 -11.07 11.89
C ILE A 384 -0.64 -11.57 10.69
N GLU A 385 -0.17 -11.26 9.48
CA GLU A 385 -0.79 -11.71 8.23
C GLU A 385 -0.27 -13.11 7.80
N SER A 386 -1.06 -13.85 7.02
CA SER A 386 -0.79 -15.26 6.69
C SER A 386 0.34 -15.53 5.69
N GLY A 387 0.74 -14.52 4.92
CA GLY A 387 1.68 -14.54 3.82
C GLY A 387 3.15 -14.46 4.19
N ASP A 388 3.96 -14.30 3.16
CA ASP A 388 5.43 -14.32 3.18
C ASP A 388 6.07 -12.98 2.81
N ASN A 389 5.27 -11.91 2.81
CA ASN A 389 5.72 -10.56 2.48
C ASN A 389 6.68 -10.00 3.55
N HIS A 390 7.29 -8.86 3.23
CA HIS A 390 8.17 -8.14 4.15
C HIS A 390 8.06 -6.63 3.93
N GLY A 391 7.72 -5.91 4.99
CA GLY A 391 7.53 -4.46 4.96
C GLY A 391 6.21 -4.05 4.32
N ILE A 392 5.27 -3.58 5.14
CA ILE A 392 3.99 -3.06 4.67
C ILE A 392 3.97 -1.54 4.56
N LEU A 393 4.68 -0.81 5.43
CA LEU A 393 4.51 0.64 5.57
C LEU A 393 4.93 1.43 4.32
N PHE A 394 5.89 0.95 3.54
CA PHE A 394 6.33 1.59 2.30
C PHE A 394 5.72 0.97 1.03
N SER A 395 4.81 0.01 1.19
CA SER A 395 4.38 -0.86 0.11
C SER A 395 2.95 -0.58 -0.32
N SER A 396 2.66 -0.71 -1.62
CA SER A 396 1.32 -0.43 -2.16
C SER A 396 0.23 -1.38 -1.64
N TRP A 397 0.60 -2.57 -1.13
CA TRP A 397 -0.34 -3.52 -0.54
C TRP A 397 -0.81 -3.12 0.86
N PHE A 398 -0.27 -2.05 1.45
CA PHE A 398 -0.80 -1.40 2.66
C PHE A 398 -2.32 -1.15 2.57
N TYR A 399 -2.80 -0.74 1.40
CA TYR A 399 -4.22 -0.43 1.15
C TYR A 399 -5.04 -1.63 0.66
N GLN A 400 -4.40 -2.77 0.42
CA GLN A 400 -5.02 -3.95 -0.17
C GLN A 400 -5.14 -5.10 0.82
N LEU A 401 -4.32 -5.08 1.88
CA LEU A 401 -4.33 -6.13 2.87
C LEU A 401 -5.63 -6.09 3.68
N GLU A 402 -6.33 -7.22 3.63
CA GLU A 402 -7.50 -7.50 4.43
C GLU A 402 -7.35 -8.92 5.01
N ASP A 403 -7.51 -9.06 6.32
CA ASP A 403 -7.55 -10.37 6.99
C ASP A 403 -8.73 -10.39 7.98
N GLU A 404 -9.43 -11.51 8.07
CA GLU A 404 -10.63 -11.66 8.92
C GLU A 404 -11.69 -10.54 8.73
N SER A 405 -11.83 -10.00 7.51
CA SER A 405 -12.69 -8.84 7.16
C SER A 405 -12.29 -7.50 7.82
N VAL A 406 -11.07 -7.42 8.33
CA VAL A 406 -10.45 -6.19 8.84
C VAL A 406 -9.50 -5.67 7.75
N SER A 407 -9.62 -4.40 7.38
CA SER A 407 -8.66 -3.73 6.50
C SER A 407 -7.46 -3.27 7.32
N PHE A 408 -6.24 -3.55 6.85
CA PHE A 408 -5.03 -3.09 7.53
C PHE A 408 -4.94 -1.56 7.56
N SER A 409 -5.34 -0.87 6.50
CA SER A 409 -5.31 0.59 6.47
C SER A 409 -6.24 1.20 7.52
N ASP A 410 -7.41 0.59 7.72
CA ASP A 410 -8.40 1.06 8.71
C ASP A 410 -7.94 0.75 10.13
N TRP A 411 -7.40 -0.45 10.35
CA TRP A 411 -6.80 -0.86 11.62
C TRP A 411 -5.63 0.05 12.01
N PHE A 412 -4.71 0.32 11.07
CA PHE A 412 -3.58 1.22 11.30
C PHE A 412 -4.05 2.64 11.57
N THR A 413 -5.08 3.12 10.88
CA THR A 413 -5.67 4.45 11.13
C THR A 413 -6.30 4.54 12.52
N SER A 414 -7.01 3.50 12.96
CA SER A 414 -7.56 3.40 14.32
C SER A 414 -6.45 3.45 15.37
N TRP A 415 -5.35 2.72 15.13
CA TRP A 415 -4.16 2.77 15.99
C TRP A 415 -3.52 4.17 16.04
N LEU A 416 -3.34 4.84 14.90
CA LEU A 416 -2.83 6.23 14.86
C LEU A 416 -3.73 7.18 15.68
N ASN A 417 -5.04 6.95 15.72
CA ASN A 417 -5.97 7.75 16.50
C ASN A 417 -5.95 7.44 18.01
N GLY A 418 -5.09 6.52 18.46
CA GLY A 418 -4.98 6.11 19.87
C GLY A 418 -6.09 5.18 20.35
N GLU A 419 -6.77 4.50 19.43
CA GLU A 419 -7.93 3.66 19.75
C GLU A 419 -7.56 2.23 20.19
N MET A 420 -6.29 1.83 20.05
CA MET A 420 -5.77 0.49 20.40
C MET A 420 -6.64 -0.65 19.85
N PRO A 421 -6.70 -0.82 18.51
CA PRO A 421 -7.51 -1.86 17.90
C PRO A 421 -7.08 -3.27 18.35
N GLU A 422 -8.03 -4.21 18.35
CA GLU A 422 -7.77 -5.61 18.71
C GLU A 422 -6.74 -6.25 17.75
N ASP A 423 -6.01 -7.22 18.27
CA ASP A 423 -5.03 -7.97 17.49
C ASP A 423 -5.68 -8.73 16.34
N VAL A 424 -5.04 -8.68 15.17
CA VAL A 424 -5.43 -9.46 14.01
C VAL A 424 -4.38 -10.53 13.78
N TRP A 425 -4.75 -11.78 14.06
CA TRP A 425 -3.90 -12.92 13.81
C TRP A 425 -4.53 -13.82 12.77
N CYS A 426 -3.76 -14.15 11.73
CA CYS A 426 -4.14 -15.19 10.79
C CYS A 426 -4.51 -16.48 11.54
N THR A 427 -5.65 -17.08 11.17
CA THR A 427 -6.21 -18.26 11.85
C THR A 427 -5.74 -19.57 11.21
N ASP A 428 -5.45 -19.57 9.91
CA ASP A 428 -4.98 -20.72 9.10
C ASP A 428 -3.49 -20.63 8.72
N CYS A 429 -2.70 -19.93 9.55
CA CYS A 429 -1.23 -19.87 9.51
C CYS A 429 -0.65 -20.59 10.75
#